data_AF-A0A7S4J602-F1
#
_entry.id   AF-A0A7S4J602-F1
#
_cell.length_a   1.000
_cell.length_b   1.000
_cell.length_c   1.000
_cell.angle_alpha   90.00
_cell.angle_beta   90.00
_cell.angle_gamma   90.00
#
_symmetry.space_group_name_H-M   'P 1'
#
loop_
_entity.id
_entity.type
_entity.pdbx_description
1 polymer ?
#
loop_
_entity_poly.entity_id
_entity_poly.type
_entity_poly.pdbx_seq_one_letter_code
_entity_poly.pdbx_strand_id
1 'polypeptide(L)'
;MSETARGCEKKGASPSPASAITAPPKDKEACSKCTKCHRKLGKNTLEACSQRVCLKCCTDKDCAGHREKRALAKKNDAILSGTSWVNRMAAEKRALAVKPGTLFREPAIHYLGETVQVWSLSEFFKVPKWREDAVRRSRKNRERMERFEGSSRKKRKRACSVASKKSRRLRASNIMEELYQKSLKNGYKEQLVCEDISIDVKSKT
;
A
#
# COMPACT_ATOMS: atom_id res chain seq x y z
N MET A 1 22.73 -64.38 0.84
CA MET A 1 23.44 -65.14 -0.21
C MET A 1 22.58 -65.00 -1.45
N SER A 2 22.90 -64.19 -2.46
CA SER A 2 24.09 -64.32 -3.30
C SER A 2 24.45 -62.99 -3.98
N GLU A 3 25.75 -62.83 -4.21
CA GLU A 3 26.44 -61.78 -4.94
C GLU A 3 26.14 -61.82 -6.45
N THR A 4 26.23 -60.66 -7.12
CA THR A 4 27.02 -60.54 -8.35
C THR A 4 27.41 -59.09 -8.61
N ALA A 5 28.72 -58.87 -8.68
CA ALA A 5 29.39 -57.69 -9.23
C ALA A 5 29.80 -57.92 -10.69
N ARG A 6 30.28 -56.83 -11.33
CA ARG A 6 31.01 -56.66 -12.63
C ARG A 6 30.17 -55.88 -13.66
N GLY A 7 30.69 -54.89 -14.37
CA GLY A 7 32.05 -54.37 -14.49
C GLY A 7 32.03 -52.95 -15.08
N CYS A 8 33.06 -52.17 -14.74
CA CYS A 8 33.27 -50.81 -15.24
C CYS A 8 34.57 -50.83 -16.05
N GLU A 9 34.47 -50.75 -17.38
CA GLU A 9 35.62 -50.67 -18.28
C GLU A 9 36.09 -49.22 -18.44
N LYS A 10 37.40 -49.04 -18.23
CA LYS A 10 38.18 -47.84 -18.55
C LYS A 10 38.65 -47.89 -20.00
N LYS A 11 38.39 -46.84 -20.78
CA LYS A 11 39.21 -46.35 -21.92
C LYS A 11 38.89 -44.85 -22.06
N GLY A 12 39.78 -43.90 -22.27
CA GLY A 12 41.23 -43.81 -22.41
C GLY A 12 41.55 -42.31 -22.45
N ALA A 13 42.70 -41.90 -21.93
CA ALA A 13 43.16 -40.52 -21.95
C ALA A 13 43.86 -40.21 -23.28
N SER A 14 43.73 -38.99 -23.80
CA SER A 14 44.85 -38.11 -24.19
C SER A 14 44.38 -36.71 -24.63
N PRO A 15 45.24 -35.68 -24.57
CA PRO A 15 44.84 -34.30 -24.32
C PRO A 15 45.20 -33.28 -25.43
N SER A 16 44.69 -32.05 -25.25
CA SER A 16 45.28 -30.75 -25.64
C SER A 16 44.94 -30.18 -27.05
N PRO A 17 45.21 -28.88 -27.33
CA PRO A 17 44.44 -27.73 -26.87
C PRO A 17 44.04 -26.78 -28.03
N ALA A 18 42.89 -26.11 -27.95
CA ALA A 18 42.67 -24.89 -28.75
C ALA A 18 41.54 -24.05 -28.16
N SER A 19 41.88 -22.81 -27.83
CA SER A 19 40.97 -21.73 -27.45
C SER A 19 39.86 -21.55 -28.48
N ALA A 20 38.62 -21.71 -28.04
CA ALA A 20 37.45 -21.17 -28.72
C ALA A 20 36.65 -20.34 -27.70
N ILE A 21 36.93 -19.03 -27.73
CA ILE A 21 36.11 -17.99 -27.13
C ILE A 21 34.73 -18.12 -27.76
N THR A 22 33.82 -18.79 -27.06
CA THR A 22 32.43 -18.92 -27.48
C THR A 22 31.60 -18.03 -26.57
N ALA A 23 30.82 -17.17 -27.23
CA ALA A 23 29.97 -16.11 -26.69
C ALA A 23 29.26 -16.41 -25.35
N PRO A 24 28.97 -15.39 -24.52
CA PRO A 24 28.22 -15.57 -23.29
C PRO A 24 26.88 -16.27 -23.60
N PRO A 25 26.55 -17.36 -22.88
CA PRO A 25 25.30 -18.07 -23.10
C PRO A 25 24.13 -17.14 -22.79
N LYS A 26 23.28 -16.91 -23.79
CA LYS A 26 22.00 -16.21 -23.67
C LYS A 26 21.27 -16.69 -22.42
N ASP A 27 20.98 -15.75 -21.52
CA ASP A 27 20.36 -15.95 -20.22
C ASP A 27 19.03 -16.69 -20.32
N LYS A 28 19.08 -18.02 -20.28
CA LYS A 28 17.93 -18.82 -19.87
C LYS A 28 17.73 -18.49 -18.40
N GLU A 29 16.74 -17.67 -18.11
CA GLU A 29 16.26 -17.32 -16.77
C GLU A 29 16.18 -18.63 -15.95
N ALA A 30 17.24 -18.93 -15.20
CA ALA A 30 17.38 -20.18 -14.48
C ALA A 30 16.34 -20.13 -13.36
N CYS A 31 15.18 -20.72 -13.65
CA CYS A 31 14.02 -20.74 -12.77
C CYS A 31 14.45 -21.45 -11.48
N SER A 32 14.89 -20.65 -10.51
CA SER A 32 15.63 -21.17 -9.38
C SER A 32 14.69 -21.89 -8.43
N LYS A 33 14.91 -23.18 -8.26
CA LYS A 33 14.08 -24.07 -7.45
C LYS A 33 14.71 -24.27 -6.07
N CYS A 34 13.87 -24.50 -5.07
CA CYS A 34 14.30 -24.91 -3.74
C CYS A 34 15.10 -26.22 -3.82
N THR A 35 16.24 -26.27 -3.14
CA THR A 35 17.09 -27.47 -3.10
C THR A 35 16.42 -28.67 -2.43
N LYS A 36 15.50 -28.46 -1.48
CA LYS A 36 14.81 -29.55 -0.74
C LYS A 36 13.49 -30.00 -1.35
N CYS A 37 12.66 -29.08 -1.85
CA CYS A 37 11.30 -29.38 -2.30
C CYS A 37 11.03 -29.07 -3.78
N HIS A 38 12.06 -28.63 -4.51
CA HIS A 38 12.04 -28.31 -5.95
C HIS A 38 10.98 -27.30 -6.40
N ARG A 39 10.27 -26.65 -5.46
CA ARG A 39 9.34 -25.55 -5.76
C ARG A 39 10.11 -24.31 -6.21
N LYS A 40 9.53 -23.57 -7.16
CA LYS A 40 10.10 -22.29 -7.63
C LYS A 40 10.26 -21.31 -6.47
N LEU A 41 11.43 -20.68 -6.36
CA LEU A 41 11.72 -19.62 -5.41
C LEU A 41 11.41 -18.26 -6.06
N GLY A 42 10.96 -17.32 -5.25
CA GLY A 42 10.90 -15.91 -5.68
C GLY A 42 12.32 -15.34 -5.77
N LYS A 43 12.54 -14.38 -6.68
CA LYS A 43 13.85 -13.76 -6.96
C LYS A 43 14.58 -13.32 -5.67
N ASN A 44 13.88 -12.66 -4.75
CA ASN A 44 14.43 -12.17 -3.48
C ASN A 44 14.93 -13.27 -2.52
N THR A 45 14.44 -14.50 -2.67
CA THR A 45 14.79 -15.63 -1.80
C THR A 45 16.13 -16.27 -2.20
N LEU A 46 16.53 -16.07 -3.46
CA LEU A 46 17.71 -16.72 -4.03
C LEU A 46 19.01 -16.04 -3.59
N GLU A 47 18.99 -14.71 -3.49
CA GLU A 47 20.18 -13.91 -3.19
C GLU A 47 20.42 -13.78 -1.68
N ALA A 48 19.36 -13.82 -0.86
CA ALA A 48 19.44 -13.53 0.56
C ALA A 48 19.36 -14.78 1.47
N CYS A 49 19.17 -15.98 0.92
CA CYS A 49 19.20 -17.24 1.67
C CYS A 49 20.39 -18.09 1.21
N SER A 50 21.36 -18.28 2.10
CA SER A 50 22.58 -19.06 1.85
C SER A 50 22.30 -20.49 1.36
N GLN A 51 21.23 -21.12 1.85
CA GLN A 51 20.87 -22.50 1.54
C GLN A 51 20.03 -22.66 0.25
N ARG A 52 19.62 -21.57 -0.41
CA ARG A 52 18.71 -21.59 -1.59
C ARG A 52 17.48 -22.49 -1.37
N VAL A 53 16.89 -22.39 -0.19
CA VAL A 53 15.68 -23.12 0.21
C VAL A 53 14.49 -22.17 0.32
N CYS A 54 13.28 -22.69 0.20
CA CYS A 54 12.07 -21.91 0.43
C CYS A 54 11.83 -21.70 1.94
N LEU A 55 10.95 -20.74 2.27
CA LEU A 55 10.61 -20.40 3.64
C LEU A 55 10.25 -21.62 4.52
N LYS A 56 9.52 -22.59 3.96
CA LYS A 56 9.09 -23.81 4.68
C LYS A 56 10.24 -24.81 4.90
N CYS A 57 11.22 -24.82 4.00
CA CYS A 57 12.35 -25.75 4.02
C CYS A 57 13.59 -25.17 4.72
N CYS A 58 13.57 -23.86 5.01
CA CYS A 58 14.60 -23.13 5.73
C CYS A 58 14.48 -23.37 7.24
N THR A 59 15.46 -24.10 7.77
CA THR A 59 15.58 -24.42 9.20
C THR A 59 16.07 -23.24 10.02
N ASP A 60 16.86 -22.35 9.41
CA ASP A 60 17.49 -21.23 10.10
C ASP A 60 16.42 -20.22 10.52
N LYS A 61 16.31 -19.99 11.84
CA LYS A 61 15.30 -19.09 12.43
C LYS A 61 15.46 -17.64 11.97
N ASP A 62 16.71 -17.21 11.83
CA ASP A 62 17.11 -15.82 11.56
C ASP A 62 17.70 -15.60 10.16
N CYS A 63 17.32 -16.43 9.19
CA CYS A 63 17.72 -16.24 7.79
C CYS A 63 17.27 -14.88 7.24
N ALA A 64 18.23 -14.03 6.83
CA ALA A 64 17.98 -12.69 6.30
C ALA A 64 16.96 -12.68 5.15
N GLY A 65 17.11 -13.59 4.17
CA GLY A 65 16.19 -13.70 3.02
C GLY A 65 14.75 -14.13 3.34
N HIS A 66 14.49 -14.59 4.57
CA HIS A 66 13.16 -15.01 5.02
C HIS A 66 12.60 -14.15 6.15
N ARG A 67 13.40 -13.23 6.72
CA ARG A 67 13.05 -12.46 7.92
C ARG A 67 11.72 -11.74 7.79
N GLU A 68 11.54 -11.00 6.70
CA GLU A 68 10.31 -10.23 6.44
C GLU A 68 9.08 -11.14 6.31
N LYS A 69 9.19 -12.22 5.52
CA LYS A 69 8.09 -13.17 5.34
C LYS A 69 7.71 -13.88 6.65
N ARG A 70 8.71 -14.20 7.49
CA ARG A 70 8.47 -14.78 8.84
C ARG A 70 7.81 -13.76 9.77
N ALA A 71 8.26 -12.50 9.73
CA ALA A 71 7.65 -11.44 10.52
C ALA A 71 6.19 -11.21 10.12
N LEU A 72 5.90 -11.20 8.81
CA LEU A 72 4.54 -11.07 8.29
C LEU A 72 3.67 -12.27 8.69
N ALA A 73 4.19 -13.50 8.58
CA ALA A 73 3.49 -14.70 9.02
C ALA A 73 3.16 -14.63 10.52
N LYS A 74 4.14 -14.31 11.37
CA LYS A 74 3.94 -14.11 12.82
C LYS A 74 2.88 -13.03 13.11
N LYS A 75 2.89 -11.93 12.37
CA LYS A 75 1.88 -10.87 12.51
C LYS A 75 0.49 -11.38 12.14
N ASN A 76 0.36 -12.13 11.05
CA ASN A 76 -0.92 -12.71 10.64
C ASN A 76 -1.42 -13.75 11.66
N ASP A 77 -0.54 -14.61 12.17
CA ASP A 77 -0.87 -15.58 13.22
C ASP A 77 -1.32 -14.86 14.50
N ALA A 78 -0.69 -13.74 14.88
CA ALA A 78 -1.12 -12.92 16.01
C ALA A 78 -2.51 -12.29 15.78
N ILE A 79 -2.83 -11.89 14.54
CA ILE A 79 -4.16 -11.37 14.20
C ILE A 79 -5.20 -12.49 14.28
N LEU A 80 -4.93 -13.66 13.71
CA LEU A 80 -5.85 -14.80 13.69
C LEU A 80 -6.08 -15.40 15.08
N SER A 81 -5.03 -15.50 15.90
CA SER A 81 -5.12 -15.97 17.29
C SER A 81 -5.77 -14.97 18.25
N GLY A 82 -6.07 -13.74 17.81
CA GLY A 82 -6.62 -12.71 18.70
C GLY A 82 -5.58 -12.05 19.61
N THR A 83 -4.30 -12.41 19.53
CA THR A 83 -3.24 -11.89 20.42
C THR A 83 -2.63 -10.57 19.96
N SER A 84 -2.93 -10.14 18.73
CA SER A 84 -2.54 -8.82 18.22
C SER A 84 -2.97 -7.71 19.18
N TRP A 85 -2.12 -6.69 19.34
CA TRP A 85 -2.41 -5.51 20.17
C TRP A 85 -3.77 -4.86 19.81
N VAL A 86 -4.10 -4.81 18.52
CA VAL A 86 -5.39 -4.28 18.04
C VAL A 86 -6.56 -5.11 18.57
N ASN A 87 -6.42 -6.43 18.59
CA ASN A 87 -7.46 -7.33 19.10
C ASN A 87 -7.58 -7.23 20.62
N ARG A 88 -6.46 -7.05 21.35
CA ARG A 88 -6.47 -6.77 22.79
C ARG A 88 -7.22 -5.48 23.12
N MET A 89 -6.85 -4.38 22.46
CA MET A 89 -7.55 -3.09 22.60
C MET A 89 -9.04 -3.21 22.26
N ALA A 90 -9.37 -3.94 21.20
CA ALA A 90 -10.76 -4.17 20.81
C ALA A 90 -11.52 -5.04 21.82
N ALA A 91 -10.85 -5.97 22.50
CA ALA A 91 -11.44 -6.79 23.55
C ALA A 91 -11.68 -5.97 24.82
N GLU A 92 -10.71 -5.14 25.22
CA GLU A 92 -10.85 -4.19 26.34
C GLU A 92 -12.03 -3.23 26.10
N LYS A 93 -12.14 -2.64 24.91
CA LYS A 93 -13.29 -1.79 24.56
C LYS A 93 -14.63 -2.53 24.59
N ARG A 94 -14.65 -3.80 24.19
CA ARG A 94 -15.86 -4.65 24.28
C ARG A 94 -16.20 -5.01 25.72
N ALA A 95 -15.21 -5.13 26.60
CA ALA A 95 -15.45 -5.35 28.03
C ALA A 95 -16.05 -4.12 28.73
N LEU A 96 -15.75 -2.92 28.22
CA LEU A 96 -16.38 -1.66 28.65
C LEU A 96 -17.79 -1.45 28.09
N ALA A 97 -18.29 -2.37 27.26
CA ALA A 97 -19.64 -2.29 26.72
C ALA A 97 -20.67 -2.39 27.86
N VAL A 98 -21.57 -1.41 27.93
CA VAL A 98 -22.66 -1.40 28.90
C VAL A 98 -23.62 -2.53 28.53
N LYS A 99 -24.10 -3.29 29.54
CA LYS A 99 -25.08 -4.35 29.29
C LYS A 99 -26.33 -3.76 28.63
N PRO A 100 -26.87 -4.40 27.57
CA PRO A 100 -28.09 -3.92 26.95
C PRO A 100 -29.22 -3.87 27.99
N GLY A 101 -29.87 -2.72 28.13
CA GLY A 101 -31.01 -2.50 29.03
C GLY A 101 -30.72 -1.79 30.36
N THR A 102 -29.47 -1.46 30.72
CA THR A 102 -29.18 -0.77 32.00
C THR A 102 -29.36 0.75 31.97
N LEU A 103 -29.31 1.41 30.81
CA LEU A 103 -29.36 2.88 30.71
C LEU A 103 -30.46 3.42 29.78
N PHE A 104 -30.69 2.78 28.63
CA PHE A 104 -31.73 3.17 27.68
C PHE A 104 -32.59 1.96 27.29
N ARG A 105 -33.89 2.20 27.10
CA ARG A 105 -34.90 1.17 26.81
C ARG A 105 -34.87 0.64 25.37
N GLU A 106 -34.07 1.23 24.49
CA GLU A 106 -33.97 0.78 23.10
C GLU A 106 -32.97 -0.38 22.97
N PRO A 107 -33.43 -1.61 22.71
CA PRO A 107 -32.56 -2.79 22.63
C PRO A 107 -31.66 -2.80 21.39
N ALA A 108 -31.94 -1.94 20.41
CA ALA A 108 -31.18 -1.86 19.16
C ALA A 108 -29.87 -1.06 19.31
N ILE A 109 -29.76 -0.19 20.33
CA ILE A 109 -28.64 0.72 20.48
C ILE A 109 -27.66 0.16 21.51
N HIS A 110 -26.43 -0.11 21.06
CA HIS A 110 -25.37 -0.61 21.94
C HIS A 110 -24.44 0.53 22.35
N TYR A 111 -24.26 0.74 23.65
CA TYR A 111 -23.38 1.77 24.21
C TYR A 111 -22.02 1.17 24.57
N LEU A 112 -20.96 1.69 23.94
CA LEU A 112 -19.57 1.31 24.14
C LEU A 112 -18.84 2.49 24.83
N GLY A 113 -19.06 2.65 26.13
CA GLY A 113 -18.59 3.80 26.90
C GLY A 113 -19.21 5.10 26.39
N GLU A 114 -18.40 5.98 25.81
CA GLU A 114 -18.82 7.27 25.24
C GLU A 114 -19.38 7.17 23.81
N THR A 115 -19.22 6.01 23.15
CA THR A 115 -19.64 5.83 21.76
C THR A 115 -20.91 5.01 21.64
N VAL A 116 -21.78 5.42 20.71
CA VAL A 116 -23.03 4.71 20.39
C VAL A 116 -22.84 3.91 19.12
N GLN A 117 -22.97 2.59 19.21
CA GLN A 117 -22.99 1.73 18.04
C GLN A 117 -24.42 1.69 17.48
N VAL A 118 -24.63 2.43 16.39
CA VAL A 118 -25.91 2.47 15.69
C VAL A 118 -26.14 1.19 14.87
N TRP A 119 -25.11 0.69 14.16
CA TRP A 119 -25.19 -0.51 13.32
C TRP A 119 -24.02 -1.47 13.54
N SER A 120 -24.32 -2.77 13.50
CA SER A 120 -23.33 -3.85 13.51
C SER A 120 -23.16 -4.47 12.12
N LEU A 121 -21.92 -4.53 11.61
CA LEU A 121 -21.63 -5.18 10.33
C LEU A 121 -21.99 -6.67 10.37
N SER A 122 -21.80 -7.33 11.51
CA SER A 122 -22.14 -8.75 11.66
C SER A 122 -23.63 -8.99 11.48
N GLU A 123 -24.48 -8.11 12.02
CA GLU A 123 -25.93 -8.18 11.83
C GLU A 123 -26.33 -7.84 10.39
N PHE A 124 -25.69 -6.82 9.81
CA PHE A 124 -25.89 -6.45 8.42
C PHE A 124 -25.62 -7.63 7.47
N PHE A 125 -24.55 -8.40 7.71
CA PHE A 125 -24.20 -9.55 6.89
C PHE A 125 -25.05 -10.81 7.14
N LYS A 126 -25.82 -10.89 8.24
CA LYS A 126 -26.76 -12.01 8.48
C LYS A 126 -27.96 -11.95 7.53
N VAL A 127 -28.35 -10.77 7.05
CA VAL A 127 -29.47 -10.60 6.12
C VAL A 127 -28.97 -10.75 4.68
N PRO A 128 -29.25 -11.87 3.98
CA PRO A 128 -28.68 -12.14 2.65
C PRO A 128 -29.05 -11.07 1.62
N LYS A 129 -30.28 -10.55 1.68
CA LYS A 129 -30.76 -9.48 0.80
C LYS A 129 -29.89 -8.22 0.88
N TRP A 130 -29.46 -7.82 2.08
CA TRP A 130 -28.64 -6.62 2.26
C TRP A 130 -27.21 -6.85 1.82
N ARG A 131 -26.66 -8.04 2.12
CA ARG A 131 -25.35 -8.46 1.63
C ARG A 131 -25.28 -8.45 0.10
N GLU A 132 -26.26 -9.05 -0.55
CA GLU A 132 -26.34 -9.09 -2.01
C GLU A 132 -26.51 -7.70 -2.60
N ASP A 133 -27.35 -6.85 -2.02
CA ASP A 133 -27.51 -5.47 -2.48
C ASP A 133 -26.21 -4.66 -2.36
N ALA A 134 -25.50 -4.81 -1.24
CA ALA A 134 -24.21 -4.16 -1.04
C ALA A 134 -23.16 -4.63 -2.05
N VAL A 135 -23.06 -5.95 -2.30
CA VAL A 135 -22.16 -6.51 -3.31
C VAL A 135 -22.52 -6.01 -4.71
N ARG A 136 -23.81 -5.97 -5.05
CA ARG A 136 -24.32 -5.46 -6.33
C ARG A 136 -23.98 -3.99 -6.53
N ARG A 137 -24.18 -3.14 -5.50
CA ARG A 137 -23.80 -1.72 -5.52
C ARG A 137 -22.29 -1.54 -5.65
N SER A 138 -21.51 -2.32 -4.90
CA SER A 138 -20.05 -2.30 -4.97
C SER A 138 -19.54 -2.67 -6.37
N ARG A 139 -20.11 -3.71 -6.98
CA ARG A 139 -19.81 -4.11 -8.36
C ARG A 139 -20.15 -2.99 -9.35
N LYS A 140 -21.35 -2.40 -9.25
CA LYS A 140 -21.76 -1.27 -10.09
C LYS A 140 -20.84 -0.06 -9.93
N ASN A 141 -20.41 0.24 -8.71
CA ASN A 141 -19.45 1.32 -8.43
C ASN A 141 -18.07 1.03 -9.01
N ARG A 142 -17.57 -0.21 -8.91
CA ARG A 142 -16.31 -0.63 -9.53
C ARG A 142 -16.36 -0.46 -11.04
N GLU A 143 -17.42 -0.95 -11.68
CA GLU A 143 -17.64 -0.78 -13.13
C GLU A 143 -17.71 0.71 -13.53
N ARG A 144 -18.32 1.57 -12.70
CA ARG A 144 -18.36 3.02 -12.92
C ARG A 144 -16.98 3.66 -12.80
N MET A 145 -16.20 3.27 -11.78
CA MET A 145 -14.82 3.74 -11.58
C MET A 145 -13.93 3.32 -12.74
N GLU A 146 -13.99 2.06 -13.19
CA GLU A 146 -13.21 1.55 -14.31
C GLU A 146 -13.54 2.28 -15.63
N ARG A 147 -14.82 2.61 -15.88
CA ARG A 147 -15.22 3.44 -17.03
C ARG A 147 -14.65 4.86 -16.93
N PHE A 148 -14.64 5.45 -15.74
CA PHE A 148 -14.08 6.79 -15.52
C PHE A 148 -12.56 6.82 -15.68
N GLU A 149 -11.85 5.82 -15.16
CA GLU A 149 -10.40 5.70 -15.33
C GLU A 149 -9.99 5.37 -16.77
N GLY A 150 -10.75 4.51 -17.45
CA GLY A 150 -10.53 4.15 -18.85
C GLY A 150 -10.75 5.32 -19.81
N SER A 151 -11.75 6.17 -19.55
CA SER A 151 -11.99 7.40 -20.30
C SER A 151 -10.97 8.50 -19.98
N SER A 152 -10.52 8.60 -18.73
CA SER A 152 -9.47 9.54 -18.31
C SER A 152 -8.11 9.23 -18.93
N ARG A 153 -7.73 7.94 -19.08
CA ARG A 153 -6.49 7.54 -19.76
C ARG A 153 -6.52 7.79 -21.27
N LYS A 154 -7.66 7.59 -21.95
CA LYS A 154 -7.79 7.88 -23.39
C LYS A 154 -7.85 9.39 -23.69
N LYS A 155 -8.50 10.19 -22.84
CA LYS A 155 -8.59 11.65 -23.03
C LYS A 155 -7.28 12.38 -22.66
N ARG A 156 -6.50 11.89 -21.70
CA ARG A 156 -5.17 12.46 -21.36
C ARG A 156 -4.12 12.25 -22.46
N LYS A 157 -4.20 11.20 -23.28
CA LYS A 157 -3.26 11.00 -24.40
C LYS A 157 -3.51 11.93 -25.60
N ARG A 158 -4.69 12.55 -25.72
CA ARG A 158 -5.01 13.48 -26.82
C ARG A 158 -4.98 14.96 -26.43
N ALA A 159 -4.98 15.29 -25.14
CA ALA A 159 -4.98 16.69 -24.65
C ALA A 159 -3.59 17.23 -24.23
N CYS A 160 -2.53 16.41 -24.29
CA CYS A 160 -1.15 16.86 -24.15
C CYS A 160 -0.52 17.14 -25.53
N SER A 161 -1.27 17.76 -26.44
CA SER A 161 -0.64 18.48 -27.54
C SER A 161 0.01 19.75 -26.97
N VAL A 162 1.20 20.05 -27.47
CA VAL A 162 2.14 21.08 -26.99
C VAL A 162 1.50 22.49 -26.86
N ALA A 163 0.37 22.73 -27.55
CA ALA A 163 -0.44 23.94 -27.46
C ALA A 163 -0.99 24.25 -26.05
N SER A 164 -1.31 23.23 -25.23
CA SER A 164 -1.90 23.43 -23.89
C SER A 164 -0.90 23.97 -22.86
N LYS A 165 0.39 23.62 -22.99
CA LYS A 165 1.44 24.07 -22.06
C LYS A 165 1.80 25.55 -22.24
N LYS A 166 1.87 26.04 -23.48
CA LYS A 166 2.08 27.47 -23.77
C LYS A 166 0.92 28.33 -23.23
N SER A 167 -0.32 27.90 -23.44
CA SER A 167 -1.51 28.63 -22.94
C SER A 167 -1.59 28.67 -21.41
N ARG A 168 -1.16 27.62 -20.70
CA ARG A 168 -1.08 27.65 -19.23
C ARG A 168 0.02 28.56 -18.71
N ARG A 169 1.20 28.54 -19.34
CA ARG A 169 2.30 29.44 -18.96
C ARG A 169 1.93 30.91 -19.16
N LEU A 170 1.26 31.24 -20.26
CA LEU A 170 0.80 32.61 -20.52
C LEU A 170 -0.23 33.07 -19.48
N ARG A 171 -1.20 32.21 -19.13
CA ARG A 171 -2.18 32.53 -18.08
C ARG A 171 -1.55 32.73 -16.71
N ALA A 172 -0.61 31.86 -16.33
CA ALA A 172 0.12 32.01 -15.07
C ALA A 172 0.95 33.29 -15.03
N SER A 173 1.63 33.62 -16.15
CA SER A 173 2.39 34.86 -16.28
C SER A 173 1.50 36.10 -16.15
N ASN A 174 0.34 36.12 -16.81
CA ASN A 174 -0.58 37.26 -16.74
C ASN A 174 -1.16 37.44 -15.33
N ILE A 175 -1.46 36.35 -14.62
CA ILE A 175 -1.94 36.42 -13.23
C ILE A 175 -0.86 37.01 -12.31
N MET A 176 0.40 36.59 -12.47
CA MET A 176 1.51 37.13 -11.69
C MET A 176 1.74 38.62 -11.95
N GLU A 177 1.68 39.03 -13.23
CA GLU A 177 1.78 40.44 -13.61
C GLU A 177 0.63 41.27 -13.00
N GLU A 178 -0.61 40.76 -13.06
CA GLU A 178 -1.76 41.46 -12.49
C GLU A 178 -1.65 41.65 -10.97
N LEU A 179 -1.14 40.64 -10.25
CA LEU A 179 -0.89 40.72 -8.81
C LEU A 179 0.22 41.73 -8.48
N TYR A 180 1.29 41.76 -9.27
CA TYR A 180 2.39 42.72 -9.11
C TYR A 180 1.92 44.17 -9.33
N GLN A 181 1.12 44.40 -10.38
CA GLN A 181 0.54 45.73 -10.63
C GLN A 181 -0.43 46.17 -9.52
N LYS A 182 -1.20 45.23 -8.93
CA LYS A 182 -2.06 45.52 -7.78
C LYS A 182 -1.26 45.88 -6.52
N SER A 183 -0.15 45.19 -6.24
CA SER A 183 0.68 45.53 -5.07
C SER A 183 1.31 46.91 -5.19
N LEU A 184 1.75 47.31 -6.40
CA LEU A 184 2.27 48.66 -6.63
C LEU A 184 1.21 49.74 -6.38
N LYS A 185 -0.03 49.52 -6.85
CA LYS A 185 -1.13 50.48 -6.64
C LYS A 185 -1.59 50.57 -5.18
N ASN A 186 -1.52 49.47 -4.43
CA ASN A 186 -1.88 49.47 -3.01
C ASN A 186 -0.82 50.15 -2.14
N GLY A 187 0.47 50.04 -2.48
CA GLY A 187 1.55 50.72 -1.74
C GLY A 187 1.44 52.26 -1.71
N TYR A 188 0.86 52.87 -2.74
CA TYR A 188 0.62 54.32 -2.77
C TYR A 188 -0.59 54.78 -1.94
N LYS A 189 -1.51 53.88 -1.58
CA LYS A 189 -2.68 54.24 -0.75
C LYS A 189 -2.40 54.22 0.75
N GLU A 190 -1.46 53.39 1.21
CA GLU A 190 -1.12 53.32 2.64
C GLU A 190 -0.31 54.52 3.14
N GLN A 191 0.36 55.28 2.26
CA GLN A 191 1.09 56.49 2.66
C GLN A 191 0.21 57.73 2.90
N LEU A 192 -1.02 57.75 2.38
CA LEU A 192 -1.93 58.92 2.49
C LEU A 192 -2.85 58.89 3.72
N VAL A 193 -2.86 57.81 4.51
CA VAL A 193 -3.79 57.65 5.65
C VAL A 193 -3.10 57.92 7.01
N CYS A 194 -1.78 58.16 7.01
CA CYS A 194 -1.02 58.38 8.25
C CYS A 194 -0.91 59.86 8.69
N GLU A 195 -1.45 60.82 7.93
CA GLU A 195 -1.29 62.25 8.26
C GLU A 195 -2.41 62.86 9.14
N ASP A 196 -3.53 62.17 9.38
CA ASP A 196 -4.73 62.81 9.99
C ASP A 196 -5.21 62.23 11.34
N ILE A 197 -4.33 61.67 12.17
CA ILE A 197 -4.72 61.29 13.54
C ILE A 197 -4.21 62.34 14.55
N SER A 198 -4.83 63.52 14.54
CA SER A 198 -4.77 64.46 15.67
C SER A 198 -5.67 63.93 16.80
N ILE A 199 -5.06 63.38 17.86
CA ILE A 199 -5.76 62.90 19.05
C ILE A 199 -5.95 64.08 20.00
N ASP A 200 -7.16 64.62 20.04
CA ASP A 200 -7.58 65.69 20.97
C ASP A 200 -7.91 65.09 22.34
N VAL A 201 -6.97 65.21 23.28
CA VAL A 201 -7.12 64.71 24.65
C VAL A 201 -7.80 65.78 25.50
N LYS A 202 -9.14 65.74 25.56
CA LYS A 202 -9.91 66.55 26.52
C LYS A 202 -9.79 65.98 27.93
N SER A 203 -9.00 66.68 28.75
CA SER A 203 -8.96 66.58 30.20
C SER A 203 -10.31 66.98 30.81
N LYS A 204 -10.91 66.07 31.59
CA LYS A 204 -12.02 66.35 32.49
C LYS A 204 -11.54 66.17 33.93
N THR A 205 -11.36 67.30 34.59
CA THR A 205 -11.40 67.48 36.06
C THR A 205 -12.83 67.40 36.56
#